data_AF-A0A845HWQ2-F1
#
_entry.id   AF-A0A845HWQ2-F1
#
_cell.length_a   1.000
_cell.length_b   1.000
_cell.length_c   1.000
_cell.angle_alpha   90.00
_cell.angle_beta   90.00
_cell.angle_gamma   90.00
#
_symmetry.space_group_name_H-M   'P 1'
#
loop_
_entity.id
_entity.type
_entity.pdbx_description
1 polymer ?
#
loop_
_entity_poly.entity_id
_entity_poly.type
_entity_poly.pdbx_seq_one_letter_code
_entity_poly.pdbx_strand_id
1 'polypeptide(L)' 'MRLMDDELEVTVDGVSYKVADLCEEAKAQVTSLQFVDAEIADLQARLAVYQTARNSY' A
#
# COMPACT_ATOMS: atom_id res chain seq x y z
N MET A 1 -1.20 -23.87 6.80
CA MET A 1 -1.20 -22.40 6.70
C MET A 1 -1.39 -22.02 5.23
N ARG A 2 -2.63 -22.08 4.71
CA ARG A 2 -2.95 -21.74 3.30
C ARG A 2 -4.39 -21.24 3.12
N LEU A 3 -5.06 -20.82 4.20
CA LEU A 3 -6.47 -20.39 4.17
C LEU A 3 -6.64 -18.87 4.10
N MET A 4 -5.56 -18.09 4.22
CA MET A 4 -5.63 -16.61 4.23
C MET A 4 -5.35 -15.97 2.86
N ASP A 5 -4.61 -16.66 1.97
CA ASP A 5 -4.20 -16.08 0.68
C ASP A 5 -5.33 -16.05 -0.36
N ASP A 6 -6.35 -16.92 -0.22
CA ASP A 6 -7.48 -17.03 -1.16
C ASP A 6 -8.50 -15.87 -1.06
N GLU A 7 -8.46 -15.10 0.04
CA GLU A 7 -9.31 -13.90 0.26
C GLU A 7 -8.53 -12.58 0.11
N LEU A 8 -7.20 -12.63 0.04
CA LEU A 8 -6.37 -11.45 -0.13
C LEU A 8 -6.42 -11.01 -1.59
N GLU A 9 -6.98 -9.83 -1.82
CA GLU A 9 -7.02 -9.19 -3.14
C GLU A 9 -6.14 -7.94 -3.17
N VAL A 10 -5.38 -7.78 -4.24
CA VAL A 10 -4.64 -6.55 -4.54
C VAL A 10 -5.24 -5.90 -5.77
N THR A 11 -5.55 -4.61 -5.67
CA THR A 11 -5.99 -3.82 -6.82
C THR A 11 -4.79 -3.09 -7.43
N VAL A 12 -4.49 -3.40 -8.69
CA VAL A 12 -3.46 -2.72 -9.48
C VAL A 12 -4.14 -2.13 -10.71
N ASP A 13 -3.98 -0.82 -10.93
CA ASP A 13 -4.61 -0.07 -12.04
C ASP A 13 -6.14 -0.24 -12.14
N GLY A 14 -6.81 -0.41 -10.99
CA GLY A 14 -8.26 -0.61 -10.92
C GLY A 14 -8.73 -2.03 -11.23
N VAL A 15 -7.81 -2.98 -11.44
CA VAL A 15 -8.11 -4.41 -11.60
C VAL A 15 -7.76 -5.13 -10.30
N SER A 16 -8.72 -5.85 -9.73
CA SER A 16 -8.50 -6.68 -8.53
C SER A 16 -7.96 -8.04 -8.92
N TYR A 17 -6.85 -8.45 -8.29
CA TYR A 17 -6.23 -9.76 -8.46
C TYR A 17 -6.21 -10.48 -7.12
N LYS A 18 -6.57 -11.75 -7.11
CA LYS A 18 -6.34 -12.59 -5.94
C LYS A 18 -4.84 -12.81 -5.80
N VAL A 19 -4.33 -12.58 -4.59
CA VAL A 19 -2.92 -12.78 -4.28
C VAL A 19 -2.54 -14.26 -4.47
N ALA A 20 -3.46 -15.19 -4.23
CA ALA A 20 -3.28 -16.61 -4.51
C ALA A 20 -2.99 -16.93 -5.99
N ASP A 21 -3.49 -16.11 -6.93
CA ASP A 21 -3.35 -16.29 -8.37
C ASP A 21 -2.08 -15.63 -8.93
N LEU A 22 -1.35 -14.87 -8.11
CA LEU A 22 -0.11 -14.20 -8.49
C LEU A 22 1.10 -15.14 -8.40
N CYS A 23 2.07 -14.95 -9.30
CA CYS A 23 3.38 -15.60 -9.15
C CYS A 23 4.14 -15.05 -7.94
N GLU A 24 5.12 -15.80 -7.43
CA GLU A 24 5.89 -15.40 -6.25
C GLU A 24 6.63 -14.07 -6.45
N GLU A 25 7.12 -13.81 -7.67
CA GLU A 25 7.74 -12.53 -8.04
C GLU A 25 6.72 -11.36 -7.97
N ALA A 26 5.48 -11.59 -8.41
CA ALA A 26 4.43 -10.58 -8.36
C ALA A 26 3.99 -10.30 -6.92
N LYS A 27 3.89 -11.32 -6.06
CA LYS A 27 3.61 -11.14 -4.62
C LYS A 27 4.68 -10.29 -3.92
N ALA A 28 5.96 -10.53 -4.24
CA ALA A 28 7.07 -9.74 -3.70
C ALA A 28 6.99 -8.27 -4.15
N GLN A 29 6.63 -8.03 -5.42
CA GLN A 29 6.42 -6.68 -5.93
C GLN A 29 5.23 -5.98 -5.27
N VAL A 30 4.11 -6.67 -5.06
CA VAL A 30 2.93 -6.14 -4.35
C VAL A 30 3.29 -5.72 -2.92
N THR A 31 4.01 -6.56 -2.20
CA THR A 31 4.49 -6.24 -0.85
C THR A 31 5.37 -4.99 -0.84
N SER A 32 6.25 -4.87 -1.84
CA SER A 32 7.13 -3.69 -1.97
C SER A 32 6.35 -2.42 -2.28
N LEU A 33 5.32 -2.50 -3.13
CA LEU A 33 4.43 -1.37 -3.43
C LEU A 33 3.64 -0.95 -2.19
N GLN A 34 3.02 -1.89 -1.47
CA GLN A 34 2.29 -1.60 -0.23
C GLN A 34 3.18 -0.93 0.82
N PHE A 35 4.44 -1.34 0.92
CA PHE A 35 5.41 -0.68 1.79
C PHE A 35 5.66 0.77 1.38
N VAL A 36 5.91 1.03 0.10
CA VAL A 36 6.14 2.40 -0.41
C VAL A 36 4.90 3.28 -0.23
N ASP A 37 3.70 2.74 -0.48
CA ASP A 37 2.44 3.48 -0.29
C ASP A 37 2.23 3.89 1.17
N ALA A 38 2.58 3.01 2.12
CA ALA A 38 2.54 3.31 3.55
C ALA A 38 3.51 4.44 3.93
N GLU A 39 4.74 4.42 3.41
CA GLU A 39 5.72 5.48 3.63
C GLU A 39 5.26 6.82 3.03
N ILE A 40 4.66 6.81 1.84
CA ILE A 40 4.07 8.01 1.21
C ILE A 40 2.97 8.59 2.11
N ALA A 41 2.07 7.75 2.62
CA ALA A 41 0.99 8.18 3.51
C ALA A 41 1.53 8.82 4.80
N ASP A 42 2.58 8.24 5.41
CA ASP A 42 3.23 8.80 6.60
C ASP A 42 3.86 10.17 6.32
N LEU A 43 4.58 10.31 5.20
CA LEU A 43 5.17 11.58 4.80
C LEU A 43 4.10 12.65 4.54
N GLN A 44 2.97 12.29 3.92
CA GLN A 44 1.85 13.21 3.71
C GLN A 44 1.24 13.67 5.05
N ALA A 45 1.10 12.76 6.02
CA ALA A 45 0.60 13.11 7.36
C ALA A 45 1.54 14.11 8.05
N ARG A 46 2.85 13.88 8.00
CA ARG A 46 3.85 14.83 8.54
C ARG A 46 3.80 16.18 7.84
N LEU A 47 3.68 16.18 6.51
CA LEU A 47 3.55 17.41 5.73
C LEU A 47 2.32 18.22 6.14
N ALA A 48 1.18 17.57 6.37
CA ALA A 48 -0.05 18.23 6.82
C ALA A 48 0.13 18.91 8.19
N VAL A 49 0.89 18.29 9.12
CA VAL A 49 1.25 18.90 10.40
C VAL A 49 2.06 20.19 10.19
N TYR A 50 3.10 20.14 9.36
CA TYR A 50 3.92 21.32 9.08
C TYR A 50 3.15 22.44 8.37
N GLN A 51 2.26 22.10 7.44
CA GLN A 51 1.40 23.07 6.77
C GLN A 51 0.45 23.76 7.77
N THR A 52 -0.12 23.01 8.72
CA THR A 52 -0.97 23.56 9.78
C THR A 52 -0.20 24.54 10.65
N ALA A 53 1.02 24.18 11.08
CA ALA A 53 1.88 25.06 11.85
C ALA A 53 2.23 26.34 11.07
N ARG A 54 2.65 26.21 9.81
CA ARG A 54 2.98 27.36 8.95
C ARG A 54 1.81 28.31 8.77
N ASN A 55 0.60 27.79 8.57
CA ASN A 55 -0.60 28.63 8.37
C ASN A 55 -1.06 29.31 9.67
N SER A 56 -0.56 28.88 10.83
CA SER A 56 -0.90 29.45 12.14
C SER A 56 0.01 30.63 12.53
N TYR A 57 1.15 30.80 11.85
CA TYR A 57 2.11 31.90 12.04
C TYR A 57 1.94 32.97 10.95
#